data_AF-A0A7S0LEL8-F1
#
_entry.id   AF-A0A7S0LEL8-F1
#
_cell.length_a   1.000
_cell.length_b   1.000
_cell.length_c   1.000
_cell.angle_alpha   90.00
_cell.angle_beta   90.00
_cell.angle_gamma   90.00
#
_symmetry.space_group_name_H-M   'P 1'
#
loop_
_entity.id
_entity.type
_entity.pdbx_description
1 polymer ?
#
loop_
_entity_poly.entity_id
_entity_poly.type
_entity_poly.pdbx_seq_one_letter_code
_entity_poly.pdbx_strand_id
1 'polypeptide(L)'
;CYRMRVGAAIGLAVSLVDMERIPRLNGRGALASIRMDERVDVEQIPRPDSGSLPIRTAILTLISVQSAIGLVGDHELGGVVAELAGQRPLVADIDYFGSLFDACCLAFCGNTVLTQAGVIRQDPAASAVTLNNMECQLTLNIGREAGTWMPEDWAASGARLSLPMNVRFSDEDVDLGFPGEEALGGSRYAKKLYCEGGSFVGAKGETLIRASGGAWSTEASGIAGASKLSFFVDFPEVAVRNDVTIPEGRVFLSCTCWESKKALPDGILDRAIQLPDGKSACVVEGPGGVYVLDQGGCSIKRNDIRNLWGSLGDVMLILGRFSVAELIPEAKSVETPQERAARERAEDAARGRF
;
A
#
# COMPACT_ATOMS: atom_id res chain seq x y z
N CYS A 1 11.58 -23.21 30.80
CA CYS A 1 12.52 -22.15 30.35
C CYS A 1 11.99 -21.31 29.18
N TYR A 2 11.32 -21.90 28.18
CA TYR A 2 10.87 -21.18 26.98
C TYR A 2 9.92 -19.99 27.22
N ARG A 3 8.93 -20.14 28.11
CA ARG A 3 8.01 -19.06 28.53
C ARG A 3 8.72 -17.84 29.15
N MET A 4 9.91 -18.04 29.74
CA MET A 4 10.71 -16.93 30.27
C MET A 4 11.52 -16.21 29.18
N ARG A 5 11.96 -16.91 28.13
CA ARG A 5 12.76 -16.31 27.04
C ARG A 5 11.92 -15.39 26.16
N VAL A 6 10.72 -15.83 25.77
CA VAL A 6 9.77 -14.98 25.02
C VAL A 6 9.32 -13.78 25.87
N GLY A 7 9.04 -14.02 27.16
CA GLY A 7 8.70 -12.95 28.10
C GLY A 7 9.84 -11.93 28.28
N ALA A 8 11.10 -12.38 28.28
CA ALA A 8 12.26 -11.51 28.40
C ALA A 8 12.51 -10.68 27.13
N ALA A 9 12.36 -11.25 25.93
CA ALA A 9 12.49 -10.49 24.68
C ALA A 9 11.40 -9.43 24.53
N ILE A 10 10.15 -9.77 24.86
CA ILE A 10 9.03 -8.81 24.89
C ILE A 10 9.26 -7.76 25.97
N GLY A 11 9.71 -8.16 27.17
CA GLY A 11 10.04 -7.25 28.26
C GLY A 11 11.18 -6.28 27.93
N LEU A 12 12.21 -6.74 27.20
CA LEU A 12 13.33 -5.91 26.75
C LEU A 12 12.87 -4.91 25.68
N ALA A 13 12.03 -5.34 24.72
CA ALA A 13 11.46 -4.46 23.70
C ALA A 13 10.58 -3.36 24.32
N VAL A 14 9.73 -3.72 25.30
CA VAL A 14 8.89 -2.75 26.04
C VAL A 14 9.76 -1.78 26.85
N SER A 15 10.83 -2.26 27.50
CA SER A 15 11.74 -1.41 28.28
C SER A 15 12.57 -0.45 27.42
N LEU A 16 12.85 -0.80 26.15
CA LEU A 16 13.53 0.08 25.20
C LEU A 16 12.60 1.19 24.69
N VAL A 17 11.30 0.93 24.54
CA VAL A 17 10.30 1.95 24.16
C VAL A 17 10.13 3.02 25.25
N ASP A 18 10.22 2.64 26.53
CA ASP A 18 10.17 3.61 27.64
C ASP A 18 11.42 4.53 27.70
N MET A 19 12.52 4.19 27.01
CA MET A 19 13.72 5.05 26.93
C MET A 19 13.66 6.14 25.86
N GLU A 20 12.70 6.12 24.92
CA GLU A 20 12.65 7.11 23.81
C GLU A 20 12.03 8.48 24.15
N ARG A 21 11.81 8.80 25.43
CA ARG A 21 11.55 10.20 25.85
C ARG A 21 12.84 11.03 25.85
N ILE A 22 13.46 11.21 24.70
CA ILE A 22 14.61 12.11 24.53
C ILE A 22 14.14 13.43 23.90
N PRO A 23 14.44 14.61 24.50
CA PRO A 23 14.08 15.90 23.91
C PRO A 23 14.86 16.16 22.62
N ARG A 24 14.14 16.54 21.56
CA ARG A 24 14.70 16.91 20.24
C ARG A 24 15.67 18.10 20.39
N LEU A 25 16.94 17.90 20.03
CA LEU A 25 17.91 18.98 19.88
C LEU A 25 17.79 19.60 18.48
N ASN A 26 17.38 20.88 18.44
CA ASN A 26 17.42 21.70 17.23
C ASN A 26 18.86 22.09 16.88
N GLY A 27 19.37 21.58 15.76
CA GLY A 27 20.66 21.97 15.18
C GLY A 27 20.48 22.56 13.79
N ARG A 28 20.59 23.90 13.67
CA ARG A 28 20.83 24.60 12.40
C ARG A 28 22.29 24.44 12.01
N GLY A 29 22.57 24.10 10.75
CA GLY A 29 23.90 24.13 10.15
C GLY A 29 23.82 24.00 8.64
N ALA A 30 24.43 24.94 7.92
CA ALA A 30 24.26 25.18 6.50
C ALA A 30 25.42 24.62 5.65
N LEU A 31 25.12 24.51 4.34
CA LEU A 31 25.99 24.54 3.15
C LEU A 31 26.95 23.37 2.87
N ALA A 32 26.66 22.67 1.77
CA ALA A 32 27.69 22.26 0.81
C ALA A 32 27.09 22.15 -0.61
N SER A 33 27.73 22.85 -1.54
CA SER A 33 27.53 22.82 -3.00
C SER A 33 27.98 21.47 -3.56
N ILE A 34 27.12 20.81 -4.35
CA ILE A 34 27.46 19.60 -5.11
C ILE A 34 26.88 19.72 -6.53
N ARG A 35 27.75 19.44 -7.50
CA ARG A 35 27.50 19.29 -8.95
C ARG A 35 26.18 18.56 -9.25
N MET A 36 25.33 19.18 -10.06
CA MET A 36 24.20 18.52 -10.71
C MET A 36 24.71 17.66 -11.86
N ASP A 37 24.83 16.36 -11.60
CA ASP A 37 24.45 15.36 -12.60
C ASP A 37 22.93 15.47 -12.76
N GLU A 38 22.44 15.57 -13.98
CA GLU A 38 21.02 15.56 -14.33
C GLU A 38 20.46 14.15 -14.08
N ARG A 39 20.36 13.78 -12.80
CA ARG A 39 19.45 12.73 -12.36
C ARG A 39 18.07 13.34 -12.47
N VAL A 40 17.21 12.68 -13.23
CA VAL A 40 15.76 12.90 -13.17
C VAL A 40 15.41 12.98 -11.68
N ASP A 41 15.00 14.15 -11.23
CA ASP A 41 14.50 14.35 -9.87
C ASP A 41 13.24 13.49 -9.78
N VAL A 42 13.42 12.24 -9.31
CA VAL A 42 12.33 11.33 -8.97
C VAL A 42 11.54 12.09 -7.92
N GLU A 43 10.39 12.63 -8.35
CA GLU A 43 9.45 13.33 -7.50
C GLU A 43 9.17 12.44 -6.29
N GLN A 44 9.78 12.80 -5.15
CA GLN A 44 9.75 11.96 -3.97
C GLN A 44 8.35 12.09 -3.37
N ILE A 45 7.60 10.99 -3.39
CA ILE A 45 6.42 10.86 -2.54
C ILE A 45 6.89 11.20 -1.11
N PRO A 46 6.17 12.10 -0.38
CA PRO A 46 6.57 12.52 0.95
C PRO A 46 6.88 11.29 1.80
N ARG A 47 8.13 11.18 2.26
CA ARG A 47 8.55 10.05 3.09
C ARG A 47 7.86 10.17 4.45
N PRO A 48 7.02 9.22 4.86
CA PRO A 48 6.63 9.16 6.26
C PRO A 48 7.90 8.86 7.06
N ASP A 49 8.33 9.84 7.87
CA ASP A 49 9.34 9.70 8.92
C ASP A 49 10.75 9.23 8.48
N SER A 50 11.45 10.04 7.70
CA SER A 50 12.81 9.76 7.20
C SER A 50 13.95 9.79 8.25
N GLY A 51 13.64 9.83 9.56
CA GLY A 51 14.63 10.11 10.61
C GLY A 51 14.84 9.05 11.69
N SER A 52 13.87 8.17 11.93
CA SER A 52 13.94 7.15 13.01
C SER A 52 13.86 5.75 12.43
N LEU A 53 14.65 4.82 12.97
CA LEU A 53 14.45 3.40 12.70
C LEU A 53 13.01 3.03 13.10
N PRO A 54 12.22 2.45 12.19
CA PRO A 54 10.86 2.04 12.52
C PRO A 54 10.92 1.05 13.70
N ILE A 55 10.15 1.30 14.77
CA ILE A 55 10.07 0.43 15.96
C ILE A 55 9.87 -1.03 15.53
N ARG A 56 9.05 -1.23 14.50
CA ARG A 56 8.81 -2.53 13.88
C ARG A 56 10.10 -3.23 13.44
N THR A 57 10.94 -2.56 12.66
CA THR A 57 12.22 -3.10 12.19
C THR A 57 13.11 -3.43 13.37
N ALA A 58 13.21 -2.54 14.36
CA ALA A 58 14.02 -2.76 15.55
C ALA A 58 13.60 -4.05 16.29
N ILE A 59 12.29 -4.25 16.48
CA ILE A 59 11.74 -5.47 17.09
C ILE A 59 12.08 -6.71 16.25
N LEU A 60 11.88 -6.68 14.93
CA LEU A 60 12.19 -7.81 14.05
C LEU A 60 13.69 -8.13 14.05
N THR A 61 14.55 -7.13 14.02
CA THR A 61 16.00 -7.31 14.12
C THR A 61 16.39 -7.93 15.47
N LEU A 62 15.81 -7.48 16.57
CA LEU A 62 16.07 -8.05 17.90
C LEU A 62 15.63 -9.52 17.97
N ILE A 63 14.46 -9.86 17.42
CA ILE A 63 13.98 -11.26 17.34
C ILE A 63 14.94 -12.11 16.50
N SER A 64 15.36 -11.62 15.34
CA SER A 64 16.36 -12.30 14.49
C SER A 64 17.66 -12.55 15.23
N VAL A 65 18.21 -11.53 15.90
CA VAL A 65 19.47 -11.65 16.64
C VAL A 65 19.33 -12.64 17.79
N GLN A 66 18.24 -12.57 18.55
CA GLN A 66 17.97 -13.50 19.65
C GLN A 66 17.87 -14.95 19.14
N SER A 67 17.18 -15.16 18.01
CA SER A 67 17.02 -16.48 17.39
C SER A 67 18.35 -17.01 16.85
N ALA A 68 19.18 -16.15 16.26
CA ALA A 68 20.53 -16.51 15.83
C ALA A 68 21.44 -16.91 17.00
N ILE A 69 21.36 -16.19 18.13
CA ILE A 69 22.09 -16.54 19.36
C ILE A 69 21.61 -17.89 19.91
N GLY A 70 20.30 -18.16 19.88
CA GLY A 70 19.73 -19.45 20.27
C GLY A 70 20.31 -20.61 19.46
N LEU A 71 20.33 -20.47 18.13
CA LEU A 71 20.88 -21.49 17.22
C LEU A 71 22.39 -21.71 17.40
N VAL A 72 23.17 -20.64 17.58
CA VAL A 72 24.64 -20.73 17.71
C VAL A 72 25.06 -21.15 19.13
N GLY A 73 24.16 -21.08 20.11
CA GLY A 73 24.44 -21.54 21.47
C GLY A 73 24.87 -23.00 21.52
N ASP A 74 25.72 -23.32 22.51
CA ASP A 74 26.45 -24.60 22.65
C ASP A 74 25.57 -25.87 22.70
N HIS A 75 24.24 -25.73 22.76
CA HIS A 75 23.28 -26.82 22.94
C HIS A 75 22.42 -27.13 21.70
N GLU A 76 22.50 -26.35 20.62
CA GLU A 76 21.54 -26.45 19.51
C GLU A 76 22.21 -26.84 18.19
N LEU A 77 22.55 -25.89 17.31
CA LEU A 77 23.05 -26.21 15.97
C LEU A 77 24.42 -26.91 16.02
N GLY A 78 25.28 -26.51 16.96
CA GLY A 78 26.55 -27.20 17.22
C GLY A 78 26.36 -28.64 17.71
N GLY A 79 25.30 -28.89 18.49
CA GLY A 79 24.91 -30.23 18.95
C GLY A 79 24.41 -31.11 17.82
N VAL A 80 23.47 -30.59 17.00
CA VAL A 80 22.88 -31.29 15.85
C VAL A 80 23.94 -31.61 14.79
N VAL A 81 24.84 -30.68 14.47
CA VAL A 81 25.91 -30.91 13.49
C VAL A 81 26.91 -31.96 14.01
N ALA A 82 27.29 -31.90 15.29
CA ALA A 82 28.18 -32.89 15.90
C ALA A 82 27.53 -34.29 15.97
N GLU A 83 26.22 -34.36 16.23
CA GLU A 83 25.44 -35.59 16.21
C GLU A 83 25.35 -36.20 14.80
N LEU A 84 25.01 -35.40 13.79
CA LEU A 84 24.98 -35.82 12.38
C LEU A 84 26.36 -36.27 11.88
N ALA A 85 27.44 -35.68 12.40
CA ALA A 85 28.81 -36.08 12.11
C ALA A 85 29.25 -37.36 12.85
N GLY A 86 28.37 -37.98 13.64
CA GLY A 86 28.66 -39.16 14.45
C GLY A 86 29.63 -38.90 15.62
N GLN A 87 29.87 -37.63 15.96
CA GLN A 87 30.80 -37.23 17.02
C GLN A 87 30.17 -37.26 18.42
N ARG A 88 28.83 -37.36 18.52
CA ARG A 88 28.10 -37.51 19.78
C ARG A 88 26.97 -38.55 19.63
N PRO A 89 26.70 -39.36 20.67
CA PRO A 89 25.50 -40.19 20.71
C PRO A 89 24.24 -39.30 20.75
N LEU A 90 23.11 -39.80 20.26
CA LEU A 90 21.77 -39.17 20.39
C LEU A 90 21.53 -38.79 21.86
N VAL A 91 21.75 -37.52 22.21
CA VAL A 91 21.55 -37.02 23.57
C VAL A 91 20.11 -36.55 23.68
N ALA A 92 19.39 -37.00 24.70
CA ALA A 92 18.01 -36.58 25.00
C ALA A 92 17.86 -35.10 25.41
N ASP A 93 18.94 -34.31 25.35
CA ASP A 93 19.01 -32.93 25.85
C ASP A 93 18.99 -31.87 24.74
N ILE A 94 18.90 -32.25 23.45
CA ILE A 94 18.78 -31.29 22.35
C ILE A 94 17.32 -30.80 22.25
N ASP A 95 17.11 -29.50 22.40
CA ASP A 95 15.79 -28.85 22.22
C ASP A 95 15.50 -28.66 20.73
N TYR A 96 15.22 -29.76 20.01
CA TYR A 96 14.92 -29.72 18.58
C TYR A 96 13.75 -28.78 18.24
N PHE A 97 12.78 -28.63 19.15
CA PHE A 97 11.67 -27.72 18.96
C PHE A 97 12.12 -26.26 19.08
N GLY A 98 12.93 -25.94 20.10
CA GLY A 98 13.57 -24.63 20.25
C GLY A 98 14.38 -24.24 19.01
N SER A 99 15.25 -25.14 18.54
CA SER A 99 16.07 -24.92 17.35
C SER A 99 15.24 -24.74 16.08
N LEU A 100 14.22 -25.56 15.88
CA LEU A 100 13.33 -25.43 14.73
C LEU A 100 12.61 -24.07 14.77
N PHE A 101 12.09 -23.68 15.94
CA PHE A 101 11.41 -22.39 16.09
C PHE A 101 12.36 -21.22 15.84
N ASP A 102 13.55 -21.22 16.44
CA ASP A 102 14.54 -20.15 16.26
C ASP A 102 15.01 -20.07 14.80
N ALA A 103 15.18 -21.21 14.12
CA ALA A 103 15.46 -21.25 12.68
C ALA A 103 14.31 -20.63 11.86
N CYS A 104 13.06 -20.98 12.16
CA CYS A 104 11.90 -20.38 11.50
C CYS A 104 11.81 -18.87 11.75
N CYS A 105 12.00 -18.41 12.98
CA CYS A 105 11.98 -17.00 13.34
C CYS A 105 13.11 -16.22 12.68
N LEU A 106 14.34 -16.74 12.68
CA LEU A 106 15.48 -16.13 12.00
C LEU A 106 15.25 -16.04 10.50
N ALA A 107 14.78 -17.12 9.86
CA ALA A 107 14.50 -17.13 8.43
C ALA A 107 13.40 -16.12 8.07
N PHE A 108 12.30 -16.11 8.83
CA PHE A 108 11.19 -15.19 8.60
C PHE A 108 11.60 -13.72 8.83
N CYS A 109 12.09 -13.38 10.03
CA CYS A 109 12.42 -12.00 10.39
C CYS A 109 13.62 -11.48 9.58
N GLY A 110 14.62 -12.34 9.30
CA GLY A 110 15.75 -12.03 8.45
C GLY A 110 15.31 -11.69 7.03
N ASN A 111 14.47 -12.55 6.42
CA ASN A 111 13.94 -12.29 5.08
C ASN A 111 13.10 -10.99 5.04
N THR A 112 12.20 -10.77 6.00
CA THR A 112 11.39 -9.54 6.07
C THR A 112 12.26 -8.29 6.18
N VAL A 113 13.27 -8.27 7.07
CA VAL A 113 14.15 -7.11 7.22
C VAL A 113 14.98 -6.87 5.95
N LEU A 114 15.48 -7.93 5.30
CA LEU A 114 16.24 -7.82 4.06
C LEU A 114 15.40 -7.32 2.88
N THR A 115 14.15 -7.77 2.77
CA THR A 115 13.19 -7.27 1.77
C THR A 115 12.84 -5.80 2.05
N GLN A 116 12.51 -5.45 3.30
CA GLN A 116 12.21 -4.08 3.70
C GLN A 116 13.41 -3.13 3.44
N ALA A 117 14.63 -3.61 3.66
CA ALA A 117 15.85 -2.85 3.40
C ALA A 117 16.15 -2.66 1.90
N GLY A 118 15.45 -3.40 1.03
CA GLY A 118 15.71 -3.44 -0.41
C GLY A 118 17.00 -4.20 -0.76
N VAL A 119 17.53 -5.02 0.15
CA VAL A 119 18.68 -5.91 -0.12
C VAL A 119 18.22 -7.05 -1.02
N ILE A 120 17.09 -7.67 -0.69
CA ILE A 120 16.38 -8.57 -1.59
C ILE A 120 15.46 -7.69 -2.44
N ARG A 121 15.95 -7.28 -3.61
CA ARG A 121 15.12 -6.59 -4.59
C ARG A 121 14.15 -7.60 -5.19
N GLN A 122 12.88 -7.50 -4.80
CA GLN A 122 11.83 -7.94 -5.70
C GLN A 122 11.83 -6.93 -6.85
N ASP A 123 12.09 -7.44 -8.05
CA ASP A 123 12.06 -6.60 -9.24
C ASP A 123 10.62 -6.08 -9.42
N PRO A 124 10.36 -4.77 -9.32
CA PRO A 124 9.03 -4.23 -9.58
C PRO A 124 8.58 -4.54 -11.03
N ALA A 125 9.52 -4.79 -11.94
CA ALA A 125 9.24 -5.26 -13.30
C ALA A 125 8.75 -6.73 -13.35
N ALA A 126 8.89 -7.51 -12.26
CA ALA A 126 8.30 -8.84 -12.15
C ALA A 126 6.79 -8.82 -11.86
N SER A 127 6.15 -7.65 -11.88
CA SER A 127 4.69 -7.49 -11.88
C SER A 127 4.06 -8.41 -12.93
N ALA A 128 3.17 -9.31 -12.51
CA ALA A 128 2.53 -10.27 -13.40
C ALA A 128 1.65 -9.59 -14.46
N VAL A 129 0.97 -8.50 -14.07
CA VAL A 129 0.14 -7.66 -14.94
C VAL A 129 0.67 -6.22 -14.92
N THR A 130 0.90 -5.63 -16.09
CA THR A 130 1.22 -4.20 -16.22
C THR A 130 -0.03 -3.37 -16.50
N LEU A 131 -0.20 -2.27 -15.79
CA LEU A 131 -1.27 -1.29 -15.96
C LEU A 131 -0.73 0.03 -16.52
N ASN A 132 0.49 0.04 -17.06
CA ASN A 132 1.15 1.26 -17.49
C ASN A 132 0.33 2.06 -18.51
N ASN A 133 0.22 3.37 -18.27
CA ASN A 133 -0.60 4.31 -19.03
C ASN A 133 -2.11 4.04 -18.96
N MET A 134 -2.58 3.22 -18.02
CA MET A 134 -4.00 3.13 -17.74
C MET A 134 -4.45 4.41 -17.05
N GLU A 135 -5.41 5.11 -17.66
CA GLU A 135 -6.10 6.26 -17.09
C GLU A 135 -7.55 5.89 -16.81
N CYS A 136 -8.01 6.15 -15.59
CA CYS A 136 -9.38 5.83 -15.21
C CYS A 136 -9.91 6.80 -14.14
N GLN A 137 -11.22 6.86 -14.03
CA GLN A 137 -11.88 7.54 -12.93
C GLN A 137 -12.06 6.56 -11.77
N LEU A 138 -11.41 6.85 -10.66
CA LEU A 138 -11.56 6.16 -9.39
C LEU A 138 -12.58 6.89 -8.53
N THR A 139 -13.63 6.23 -8.07
CA THR A 139 -14.59 6.81 -7.12
C THR A 139 -14.49 6.10 -5.79
N LEU A 140 -14.00 6.79 -4.77
CA LEU A 140 -14.01 6.27 -3.41
C LEU A 140 -15.42 6.40 -2.83
N ASN A 141 -15.91 5.35 -2.20
CA ASN A 141 -17.18 5.32 -1.50
C ASN A 141 -16.93 4.91 -0.04
N ILE A 142 -16.59 5.89 0.78
CA ILE A 142 -16.14 5.72 2.16
C ILE A 142 -17.33 5.86 3.11
N GLY A 143 -17.46 4.95 4.06
CA GLY A 143 -18.53 4.93 5.04
C GLY A 143 -18.53 3.61 5.81
N ARG A 144 -19.32 3.51 6.87
CA ARG A 144 -19.32 2.32 7.74
C ARG A 144 -19.80 1.09 6.99
N GLU A 145 -18.95 0.09 6.87
CA GLU A 145 -19.31 -1.24 6.39
C GLU A 145 -19.68 -2.14 7.57
N ALA A 146 -20.75 -2.92 7.41
CA ALA A 146 -21.21 -3.84 8.45
C ALA A 146 -20.17 -4.92 8.74
N GLY A 147 -19.95 -5.23 10.02
CA GLY A 147 -18.99 -6.25 10.45
C GLY A 147 -17.51 -5.82 10.42
N THR A 148 -17.23 -4.54 10.17
CA THR A 148 -15.86 -4.00 10.22
C THR A 148 -15.45 -3.56 11.61
N TRP A 149 -14.14 -3.42 11.82
CA TRP A 149 -13.54 -3.01 13.10
C TRP A 149 -13.44 -1.48 13.24
N MET A 150 -14.20 -0.74 12.44
CA MET A 150 -14.27 0.72 12.55
C MET A 150 -14.94 1.11 13.87
N PRO A 151 -14.50 2.22 14.52
CA PRO A 151 -15.15 2.74 15.72
C PRO A 151 -16.66 2.96 15.52
N GLU A 152 -17.45 2.75 16.58
CA GLU A 152 -18.91 2.81 16.49
C GLU A 152 -19.47 4.19 16.17
N ASP A 153 -18.74 5.24 16.55
CA ASP A 153 -19.02 6.65 16.31
C ASP A 153 -18.65 7.11 14.90
N TRP A 154 -17.77 6.39 14.21
CA TRP A 154 -17.35 6.74 12.86
C TRP A 154 -18.43 6.39 11.83
N ALA A 155 -18.86 7.39 11.05
CA ALA A 155 -19.95 7.27 10.08
C ALA A 155 -21.24 6.65 10.69
N ALA A 156 -21.51 6.91 11.98
CA ALA A 156 -22.66 6.39 12.72
C ALA A 156 -24.01 6.80 12.13
N SER A 157 -24.07 7.91 11.41
CA SER A 157 -25.25 8.41 10.70
C SER A 157 -25.65 7.54 9.51
N GLY A 158 -24.76 6.65 9.05
CA GLY A 158 -24.92 5.91 7.79
C GLY A 158 -24.59 6.74 6.55
N ALA A 159 -24.10 7.98 6.70
CA ALA A 159 -23.63 8.78 5.59
C ALA A 159 -22.43 8.12 4.89
N ARG A 160 -22.26 8.46 3.61
CA ARG A 160 -21.13 8.02 2.80
C ARG A 160 -20.50 9.20 2.06
N LEU A 161 -19.18 9.19 1.98
CA LEU A 161 -18.40 10.12 1.19
C LEU A 161 -18.07 9.48 -0.15
N SER A 162 -18.71 9.99 -1.21
CA SER A 162 -18.35 9.70 -2.59
C SER A 162 -17.32 10.73 -3.06
N LEU A 163 -16.13 10.27 -3.44
CA LEU A 163 -15.03 11.11 -3.91
C LEU A 163 -14.51 10.58 -5.26
N PRO A 164 -14.99 11.13 -6.40
CA PRO A 164 -14.41 10.84 -7.71
C PRO A 164 -13.05 11.53 -7.86
N MET A 165 -12.06 10.82 -8.40
CA MET A 165 -10.73 11.29 -8.71
C MET A 165 -10.21 10.61 -9.98
N ASN A 166 -9.35 11.30 -10.73
CA ASN A 166 -8.69 10.72 -11.88
C ASN A 166 -7.35 10.14 -11.44
N VAL A 167 -7.04 8.93 -11.92
CA VAL A 167 -5.77 8.26 -11.63
C VAL A 167 -5.11 7.79 -12.91
N ARG A 168 -3.77 7.81 -12.92
CA ARG A 168 -2.95 7.27 -14.01
C ARG A 168 -1.86 6.36 -13.46
N PHE A 169 -1.86 5.11 -13.92
CA PHE A 169 -0.85 4.12 -13.58
C PHE A 169 0.39 4.33 -14.46
N SER A 170 1.59 4.35 -13.86
CA SER A 170 2.87 4.48 -14.57
C SER A 170 3.80 3.33 -14.23
N ASP A 171 4.72 2.99 -15.13
CA ASP A 171 5.84 2.05 -14.87
C ASP A 171 7.05 2.73 -14.20
N GLU A 172 6.98 4.01 -13.87
CA GLU A 172 8.03 4.70 -13.11
C GLU A 172 8.19 4.10 -11.72
N ASP A 173 9.42 3.74 -11.35
CA ASP A 173 9.74 3.24 -10.01
C ASP A 173 9.74 4.38 -8.98
N VAL A 174 9.14 4.10 -7.82
CA VAL A 174 9.16 4.98 -6.65
C VAL A 174 9.73 4.25 -5.43
N ASP A 175 10.59 4.95 -4.69
CA ASP A 175 11.14 4.48 -3.40
C ASP A 175 10.16 4.83 -2.29
N LEU A 176 9.53 3.82 -1.71
CA LEU A 176 8.56 3.94 -0.62
C LEU A 176 9.23 4.22 0.74
N GLY A 177 10.56 4.14 0.79
CA GLY A 177 11.35 4.32 2.00
C GLY A 177 11.53 3.04 2.79
N PHE A 178 11.97 3.20 4.04
CA PHE A 178 12.22 2.11 4.97
C PHE A 178 11.33 2.26 6.22
N PRO A 179 10.49 1.25 6.55
CA PRO A 179 10.37 -0.04 5.86
C PRO A 179 9.57 0.14 4.55
N GLY A 180 9.72 -0.79 3.60
CA GLY A 180 8.85 -0.84 2.42
C GLY A 180 7.36 -0.98 2.79
N GLU A 181 6.46 -0.96 1.81
CA GLU A 181 5.02 -1.06 2.07
C GLU A 181 4.50 -2.49 1.92
N GLU A 182 4.02 -3.06 3.02
CA GLU A 182 3.54 -4.45 3.06
C GLU A 182 2.22 -4.67 2.35
N ALA A 183 1.37 -3.65 2.29
CA ALA A 183 0.17 -3.71 1.47
C ALA A 183 0.49 -3.88 -0.03
N LEU A 184 1.72 -3.57 -0.44
CA LEU A 184 2.24 -3.71 -1.81
C LEU A 184 3.25 -4.86 -1.95
N GLY A 185 3.27 -5.82 -1.02
CA GLY A 185 4.16 -6.99 -1.05
C GLY A 185 5.44 -6.85 -0.23
N GLY A 186 5.58 -5.74 0.51
CA GLY A 186 6.70 -5.49 1.44
C GLY A 186 7.97 -4.96 0.75
N SER A 187 7.91 -4.73 -0.57
CA SER A 187 9.01 -4.15 -1.32
C SER A 187 9.22 -2.68 -0.95
N ARG A 188 10.48 -2.26 -0.96
CA ARG A 188 10.88 -0.85 -0.86
C ARG A 188 10.52 -0.06 -2.12
N TYR A 189 10.46 -0.73 -3.26
CA TYR A 189 10.17 -0.11 -4.55
C TYR A 189 8.82 -0.58 -5.07
N ALA A 190 8.05 0.34 -5.62
CA ALA A 190 6.78 0.07 -6.29
C ALA A 190 6.65 0.97 -7.52
N LYS A 191 5.57 0.81 -8.28
CA LYS A 191 5.31 1.63 -9.46
C LYS A 191 4.48 2.86 -9.10
N LYS A 192 4.74 4.00 -9.74
CA LYS A 192 4.10 5.29 -9.42
C LYS A 192 2.64 5.31 -9.86
N LEU A 193 1.78 5.83 -8.99
CA LEU A 193 0.39 6.17 -9.29
C LEU A 193 0.23 7.69 -9.25
N TYR A 194 -0.21 8.26 -10.35
CA TYR A 194 -0.52 9.68 -10.44
C TYR A 194 -1.95 9.93 -10.00
N CYS A 195 -2.16 10.83 -9.03
CA CYS A 195 -3.47 11.25 -8.56
C CYS A 195 -3.35 12.63 -7.89
N GLU A 196 -4.09 13.62 -8.38
CA GLU A 196 -4.09 14.99 -7.84
C GLU A 196 -5.20 15.21 -6.79
N GLY A 197 -6.07 14.21 -6.62
CA GLY A 197 -7.22 14.26 -5.74
C GLY A 197 -8.54 14.38 -6.50
N GLY A 198 -9.56 14.92 -5.84
CA GLY A 198 -10.92 14.98 -6.36
C GLY A 198 -11.77 16.01 -5.63
N SER A 199 -13.02 16.16 -6.03
CA SER A 199 -13.96 17.06 -5.36
C SER A 199 -15.29 16.38 -5.08
N PHE A 200 -16.00 16.91 -4.09
CA PHE A 200 -17.38 16.52 -3.82
C PHE A 200 -18.22 17.73 -3.44
N VAL A 201 -19.53 17.64 -3.68
CA VAL A 201 -20.48 18.69 -3.31
C VAL A 201 -21.03 18.42 -1.91
N GLY A 202 -20.72 19.30 -0.97
CA GLY A 202 -21.24 19.30 0.40
C GLY A 202 -22.24 20.44 0.65
N ALA A 203 -22.68 20.57 1.91
CA ALA A 203 -23.61 21.62 2.32
C ALA A 203 -23.03 23.04 2.16
N LYS A 204 -21.70 23.18 2.17
CA LYS A 204 -20.97 24.45 1.98
C LYS A 204 -20.57 24.70 0.53
N GLY A 205 -21.09 23.91 -0.41
CA GLY A 205 -20.67 23.92 -1.81
C GLY A 205 -19.63 22.84 -2.12
N GLU A 206 -18.92 23.02 -3.23
CA GLU A 206 -17.86 22.12 -3.66
C GLU A 206 -16.67 22.18 -2.70
N THR A 207 -16.18 21.01 -2.29
CA THR A 207 -14.98 20.85 -1.47
C THR A 207 -13.96 20.06 -2.26
N LEU A 208 -12.80 20.66 -2.49
CA LEU A 208 -11.65 20.03 -3.13
C LEU A 208 -10.85 19.26 -2.09
N ILE A 209 -10.54 18.00 -2.37
CA ILE A 209 -9.63 17.15 -1.59
C ILE A 209 -8.39 16.90 -2.43
N ARG A 210 -7.23 17.32 -1.92
CA ARG A 210 -5.94 17.09 -2.57
C ARG A 210 -5.42 15.69 -2.29
N ALA A 211 -4.74 15.11 -3.26
CA ALA A 211 -3.90 13.93 -3.08
C ALA A 211 -2.47 14.22 -3.56
N SER A 212 -1.49 13.51 -3.01
CA SER A 212 -0.07 13.63 -3.39
C SER A 212 0.42 12.48 -4.26
N GLY A 213 -0.49 11.88 -5.04
CA GLY A 213 -0.23 10.65 -5.79
C GLY A 213 -0.26 9.39 -4.93
N GLY A 214 0.46 8.37 -5.36
CA GLY A 214 0.57 7.10 -4.66
C GLY A 214 1.45 6.10 -5.37
N ALA A 215 1.30 4.82 -5.03
CA ALA A 215 2.02 3.73 -5.70
C ALA A 215 1.13 2.50 -5.87
N TRP A 216 1.53 1.62 -6.78
CA TRP A 216 0.83 0.38 -7.10
C TRP A 216 1.79 -0.78 -7.33
N SER A 217 1.27 -1.99 -7.13
CA SER A 217 1.93 -3.26 -7.48
C SER A 217 0.88 -4.30 -7.86
N THR A 218 1.31 -5.32 -8.61
CA THR A 218 0.49 -6.51 -8.88
C THR A 218 1.19 -7.75 -8.34
N GLU A 219 0.41 -8.61 -7.70
CA GLU A 219 0.85 -9.90 -7.17
C GLU A 219 0.11 -11.01 -7.89
N ALA A 220 0.83 -12.04 -8.33
CA ALA A 220 0.21 -13.23 -8.93
C ALA A 220 -0.80 -13.84 -7.93
N SER A 221 -2.01 -14.12 -8.40
CA SER A 221 -3.00 -14.82 -7.58
C SER A 221 -2.89 -16.33 -7.76
N GLY A 222 -3.60 -17.11 -6.93
CA GLY A 222 -3.73 -18.56 -7.13
C GLY A 222 -4.55 -18.96 -8.37
N ILE A 223 -5.15 -17.99 -9.07
CA ILE A 223 -5.95 -18.21 -10.28
C ILE A 223 -5.09 -17.82 -11.49
N ALA A 224 -4.95 -18.75 -12.44
CA ALA A 224 -4.13 -18.56 -13.63
C ALA A 224 -4.57 -17.32 -14.43
N GLY A 225 -3.62 -16.43 -14.73
CA GLY A 225 -3.84 -15.19 -15.48
C GLY A 225 -4.57 -14.08 -14.71
N ALA A 226 -4.90 -14.30 -13.44
CA ALA A 226 -5.43 -13.29 -12.53
C ALA A 226 -4.34 -12.83 -11.55
N SER A 227 -4.31 -11.53 -11.29
CA SER A 227 -3.41 -10.90 -10.31
C SER A 227 -4.20 -10.05 -9.34
N LYS A 228 -3.70 -9.93 -8.11
CA LYS A 228 -4.17 -8.96 -7.15
C LYS A 228 -3.50 -7.62 -7.46
N LEU A 229 -4.30 -6.62 -7.77
CA LEU A 229 -3.86 -5.23 -7.85
C LEU A 229 -3.96 -4.61 -6.47
N SER A 230 -2.84 -4.13 -5.95
CA SER A 230 -2.77 -3.36 -4.71
C SER A 230 -2.20 -1.98 -5.03
N PHE A 231 -2.82 -0.92 -4.51
CA PHE A 231 -2.33 0.44 -4.67
C PHE A 231 -2.75 1.30 -3.49
N PHE A 232 -2.14 2.46 -3.35
CA PHE A 232 -2.58 3.44 -2.36
C PHE A 232 -2.63 4.85 -2.97
N VAL A 233 -3.39 5.72 -2.31
CA VAL A 233 -3.42 7.16 -2.57
C VAL A 233 -3.11 7.87 -1.25
N ASP A 234 -2.21 8.85 -1.31
CA ASP A 234 -1.78 9.62 -0.16
C ASP A 234 -2.61 10.91 -0.04
N PHE A 235 -3.26 11.07 1.11
CA PHE A 235 -4.03 12.25 1.48
C PHE A 235 -3.25 13.09 2.50
N PRO A 236 -2.71 14.25 2.11
CA PRO A 236 -1.92 15.09 3.02
C PRO A 236 -2.78 15.82 4.06
N GLU A 237 -4.10 15.84 3.91
CA GLU A 237 -5.02 16.55 4.79
C GLU A 237 -6.25 15.67 5.09
N VAL A 238 -6.81 15.83 6.27
CA VAL A 238 -8.06 15.16 6.67
C VAL A 238 -9.21 15.69 5.82
N ALA A 239 -9.95 14.79 5.18
CA ALA A 239 -11.16 15.11 4.44
C ALA A 239 -12.41 14.71 5.23
N VAL A 240 -13.37 15.63 5.38
CA VAL A 240 -14.57 15.43 6.20
C VAL A 240 -15.83 15.73 5.41
N ARG A 241 -16.80 14.81 5.48
CA ARG A 241 -18.17 15.04 5.02
C ARG A 241 -19.15 14.43 6.02
N ASN A 242 -19.92 15.29 6.67
CA ASN A 242 -20.78 14.92 7.80
C ASN A 242 -19.92 14.28 8.92
N ASP A 243 -20.24 13.05 9.31
CA ASP A 243 -19.51 12.22 10.29
C ASP A 243 -18.60 11.16 9.64
N VAL A 244 -18.40 11.25 8.32
CA VAL A 244 -17.44 10.42 7.57
C VAL A 244 -16.15 11.21 7.41
N THR A 245 -15.04 10.57 7.78
CA THR A 245 -13.70 11.16 7.66
C THR A 245 -12.78 10.25 6.85
N ILE A 246 -12.05 10.83 5.90
CA ILE A 246 -10.83 10.24 5.36
C ILE A 246 -9.69 10.81 6.21
N PRO A 247 -9.00 9.98 7.01
CA PRO A 247 -7.87 10.45 7.79
C PRO A 247 -6.73 10.90 6.87
N GLU A 248 -5.89 11.78 7.37
CA GLU A 248 -4.60 12.07 6.77
C GLU A 248 -3.77 10.77 6.68
N GLY A 249 -3.05 10.61 5.58
CA GLY A 249 -2.17 9.49 5.32
C GLY A 249 -2.61 8.63 4.14
N ARG A 250 -2.20 7.36 4.18
CA ARG A 250 -2.36 6.42 3.06
C ARG A 250 -3.71 5.71 3.11
N VAL A 251 -4.44 5.75 2.01
CA VAL A 251 -5.62 4.91 1.78
C VAL A 251 -5.25 3.81 0.80
N PHE A 252 -5.37 2.56 1.25
CA PHE A 252 -5.02 1.36 0.48
C PHE A 252 -6.23 0.81 -0.24
N LEU A 253 -6.05 0.50 -1.51
CA LEU A 253 -7.04 -0.02 -2.42
C LEU A 253 -6.57 -1.38 -2.95
N SER A 254 -7.50 -2.32 -3.07
CA SER A 254 -7.21 -3.59 -3.71
C SER A 254 -8.38 -4.12 -4.54
N CYS A 255 -8.05 -4.69 -5.69
CA CYS A 255 -8.98 -5.42 -6.54
C CYS A 255 -8.24 -6.50 -7.34
N THR A 256 -8.95 -7.15 -8.27
CA THR A 256 -8.38 -8.16 -9.16
C THR A 256 -8.20 -7.57 -10.55
N CYS A 257 -7.11 -7.95 -11.22
CA CYS A 257 -6.88 -7.67 -12.63
C CYS A 257 -6.47 -8.94 -13.38
N TRP A 258 -6.63 -8.92 -14.71
CA TRP A 258 -6.37 -10.04 -15.60
C TRP A 258 -5.54 -9.60 -16.79
N GLU A 259 -4.58 -10.42 -17.19
CA GLU A 259 -3.64 -10.11 -18.29
C GLU A 259 -4.31 -10.06 -19.66
N SER A 260 -5.41 -10.80 -19.84
CA SER A 260 -6.09 -10.89 -21.13
C SER A 260 -7.54 -11.31 -20.98
N LYS A 261 -8.32 -11.10 -22.05
CA LYS A 261 -9.72 -11.53 -22.13
C LYS A 261 -9.88 -13.04 -21.95
N LYS A 262 -8.87 -13.83 -22.32
CA LYS A 262 -8.90 -15.30 -22.17
C LYS A 262 -8.71 -15.77 -20.73
N ALA A 263 -8.11 -14.93 -19.89
CA ALA A 263 -7.91 -15.20 -18.47
C ALA A 263 -9.14 -14.82 -17.62
N LEU A 264 -10.11 -14.14 -18.22
CA LEU A 264 -11.37 -13.82 -17.55
C LEU A 264 -12.14 -15.12 -17.23
N PRO A 265 -12.71 -15.25 -16.02
CA PRO A 265 -13.60 -16.36 -15.69
C PRO A 265 -14.72 -16.58 -16.72
N ASP A 266 -15.09 -17.84 -16.94
CA ASP A 266 -16.24 -18.19 -17.78
C ASP A 266 -17.54 -17.57 -17.24
N GLY A 267 -18.40 -17.06 -18.14
CA GLY A 267 -19.66 -16.40 -17.78
C GLY A 267 -19.61 -14.87 -17.77
N ILE A 268 -18.45 -14.26 -18.03
CA ILE A 268 -18.28 -12.81 -18.22
C ILE A 268 -18.63 -12.45 -19.68
N LEU A 269 -19.89 -12.67 -20.07
CA LEU A 269 -20.33 -12.48 -21.45
C LEU A 269 -20.59 -11.01 -21.80
N ASP A 270 -20.94 -10.18 -20.82
CA ASP A 270 -21.39 -8.79 -21.03
C ASP A 270 -20.66 -7.77 -20.15
N ARG A 271 -19.35 -7.97 -19.93
CA ARG A 271 -18.54 -7.18 -18.99
C ARG A 271 -19.00 -7.28 -17.53
N ALA A 272 -19.93 -8.16 -17.17
CA ALA A 272 -20.43 -8.33 -15.81
C ALA A 272 -19.96 -9.66 -15.19
N ILE A 273 -19.46 -9.60 -13.95
CA ILE A 273 -19.07 -10.70 -13.07
C ILE A 273 -20.09 -10.78 -11.94
N GLN A 274 -20.69 -11.94 -11.71
CA GLN A 274 -21.44 -12.16 -10.48
C GLN A 274 -20.46 -12.40 -9.33
N LEU A 275 -20.47 -11.51 -8.35
CA LEU A 275 -19.73 -11.66 -7.12
C LEU A 275 -20.45 -12.67 -6.20
N PRO A 276 -19.73 -13.28 -5.24
CA PRO A 276 -20.33 -14.20 -4.26
C PRO A 276 -21.46 -13.58 -3.42
N ASP A 277 -21.51 -12.24 -3.33
CA ASP A 277 -22.57 -11.50 -2.65
C ASP A 277 -23.82 -11.25 -3.52
N GLY A 278 -23.86 -11.83 -4.73
CA GLY A 278 -24.96 -11.70 -5.69
C GLY A 278 -24.97 -10.38 -6.46
N LYS A 279 -24.00 -9.49 -6.23
CA LYS A 279 -23.88 -8.25 -7.00
C LYS A 279 -23.18 -8.50 -8.33
N SER A 280 -23.56 -7.73 -9.33
CA SER A 280 -22.81 -7.65 -10.58
C SER A 280 -21.70 -6.61 -10.43
N ALA A 281 -20.45 -7.03 -10.57
CA ALA A 281 -19.31 -6.16 -10.82
C ALA A 281 -19.04 -6.13 -12.32
N CYS A 282 -18.42 -5.07 -12.83
CA CYS A 282 -17.97 -4.99 -14.20
C CYS A 282 -16.44 -5.11 -14.32
N VAL A 283 -15.95 -5.18 -15.55
CA VAL A 283 -14.51 -5.02 -15.84
C VAL A 283 -14.27 -3.78 -16.69
N VAL A 284 -13.20 -3.05 -16.37
CA VAL A 284 -12.68 -1.93 -17.14
C VAL A 284 -11.50 -2.44 -17.95
N GLU A 285 -11.56 -2.23 -19.27
CA GLU A 285 -10.49 -2.58 -20.19
C GLU A 285 -9.41 -1.51 -20.16
N GLY A 286 -8.17 -1.94 -19.95
CA GLY A 286 -6.98 -1.10 -19.90
C GLY A 286 -6.07 -1.30 -21.12
N PRO A 287 -4.96 -0.57 -21.18
CA PRO A 287 -3.96 -0.72 -22.24
C PRO A 287 -3.39 -2.14 -22.27
N GLY A 288 -3.00 -2.59 -23.46
CA GLY A 288 -2.44 -3.93 -23.66
C GLY A 288 -3.43 -5.09 -23.52
N GLY A 289 -4.75 -4.81 -23.44
CA GLY A 289 -5.78 -5.84 -23.29
C GLY A 289 -5.91 -6.39 -21.87
N VAL A 290 -5.42 -5.63 -20.88
CA VAL A 290 -5.59 -5.92 -19.47
C VAL A 290 -7.01 -5.58 -19.03
N TYR A 291 -7.57 -6.34 -18.10
CA TYR A 291 -8.89 -6.08 -17.54
C TYR A 291 -8.77 -5.87 -16.04
N VAL A 292 -9.41 -4.82 -15.51
CA VAL A 292 -9.43 -4.50 -14.07
C VAL A 292 -10.85 -4.62 -13.56
N LEU A 293 -11.05 -5.25 -12.40
CA LEU A 293 -12.34 -5.29 -11.74
C LEU A 293 -12.78 -3.86 -11.37
N ASP A 294 -14.00 -3.49 -11.75
CA ASP A 294 -14.54 -2.14 -11.56
C ASP A 294 -14.85 -1.81 -10.09
N GLN A 295 -14.72 -2.76 -9.18
CA GLN A 295 -15.02 -2.63 -7.76
C GLN A 295 -13.90 -3.24 -6.92
N GLY A 296 -13.64 -2.64 -5.78
CA GLY A 296 -12.67 -3.17 -4.83
C GLY A 296 -12.83 -2.63 -3.42
N GLY A 297 -11.94 -3.09 -2.53
CA GLY A 297 -11.93 -2.70 -1.13
C GLY A 297 -11.05 -1.47 -0.89
N CYS A 298 -11.49 -0.59 0.00
CA CYS A 298 -10.74 0.56 0.49
C CYS A 298 -10.44 0.36 1.98
N SER A 299 -9.20 0.60 2.39
CA SER A 299 -8.74 0.34 3.75
C SER A 299 -7.67 1.32 4.23
N ILE A 300 -7.51 1.46 5.54
CA ILE A 300 -6.41 2.19 6.17
C ILE A 300 -5.65 1.29 7.12
N LYS A 301 -4.38 1.58 7.28
CA LYS A 301 -3.49 0.90 8.20
C LYS A 301 -3.67 1.45 9.61
N ARG A 302 -3.91 0.58 10.59
CA ARG A 302 -3.93 0.94 12.00
C ARG A 302 -2.93 0.08 12.75
N ASN A 303 -1.76 0.64 12.99
CA ASN A 303 -0.74 -0.01 13.80
C ASN A 303 -0.69 0.66 15.17
N ASP A 304 -0.95 -0.13 16.21
CA ASP A 304 -0.94 0.32 17.60
C ASP A 304 -0.25 -0.73 18.49
N ILE A 305 -0.20 -0.50 19.79
CA ILE A 305 0.48 -1.41 20.71
C ILE A 305 -0.07 -2.85 20.66
N ARG A 306 -1.34 -3.06 20.25
CA ARG A 306 -1.97 -4.38 20.20
C ARG A 306 -1.40 -5.26 19.10
N ASN A 307 -0.92 -4.68 18.01
CA ASN A 307 -0.19 -5.40 16.96
C ASN A 307 1.33 -5.10 16.98
N LEU A 308 1.84 -4.64 18.12
CA LEU A 308 3.23 -4.24 18.30
C LEU A 308 3.69 -3.27 17.21
N TRP A 309 2.89 -2.24 16.94
CA TRP A 309 3.17 -1.23 15.90
C TRP A 309 3.38 -1.83 14.50
N GLY A 310 2.70 -2.94 14.21
CA GLY A 310 2.78 -3.66 12.94
C GLY A 310 3.77 -4.83 12.94
N SER A 311 4.57 -5.06 14.00
CA SER A 311 5.48 -6.21 14.05
C SER A 311 4.77 -7.57 13.96
N LEU A 312 3.52 -7.66 14.41
CA LEU A 312 2.69 -8.87 14.30
C LEU A 312 1.81 -8.89 13.04
N GLY A 313 2.12 -8.03 12.07
CA GLY A 313 1.31 -7.81 10.89
C GLY A 313 0.48 -6.53 10.99
N ASP A 314 0.21 -5.96 9.82
CA ASP A 314 -0.57 -4.75 9.71
C ASP A 314 -2.05 -5.04 9.92
N VAL A 315 -2.72 -4.21 10.73
CA VAL A 315 -4.17 -4.28 10.88
C VAL A 315 -4.78 -3.30 9.89
N MET A 316 -5.50 -3.85 8.91
CA MET A 316 -6.20 -3.07 7.90
C MET A 316 -7.65 -2.86 8.32
N LEU A 317 -8.04 -1.60 8.54
CA LEU A 317 -9.43 -1.23 8.77
C LEU A 317 -10.10 -0.94 7.44
N ILE A 318 -11.21 -1.62 7.16
CA ILE A 318 -12.00 -1.40 5.95
C ILE A 318 -12.73 -0.06 6.09
N LEU A 319 -12.39 0.89 5.22
CA LEU A 319 -13.03 2.21 5.12
C LEU A 319 -14.28 2.22 4.25
N GLY A 320 -14.38 1.27 3.32
CA GLY A 320 -15.45 1.24 2.35
C GLY A 320 -15.05 0.50 1.09
N ARG A 321 -15.62 0.95 -0.03
CA ARG A 321 -15.38 0.38 -1.36
C ARG A 321 -14.90 1.48 -2.30
N PHE A 322 -14.32 1.08 -3.41
CA PHE A 322 -14.12 1.98 -4.54
C PHE A 322 -14.73 1.39 -5.79
N SER A 323 -14.98 2.25 -6.78
CA SER A 323 -15.28 1.83 -8.13
C SER A 323 -14.33 2.46 -9.14
N VAL A 324 -14.09 1.77 -10.23
CA VAL A 324 -13.28 2.23 -11.37
C VAL A 324 -14.19 2.35 -12.58
N ALA A 325 -14.12 3.47 -13.27
CA ALA A 325 -14.79 3.68 -14.55
C ALA A 325 -13.77 4.11 -15.59
N GLU A 326 -14.07 3.83 -16.86
CA GLU A 326 -13.34 4.42 -17.98
C GLU A 326 -13.38 5.94 -17.82
N LEU A 327 -12.24 6.60 -18.05
CA LEU A 327 -12.19 8.04 -18.01
C LEU A 327 -13.10 8.56 -19.13
N ILE A 328 -14.27 9.09 -18.77
CA ILE A 328 -15.09 9.80 -19.73
C ILE A 328 -14.25 11.02 -20.09
N PRO A 329 -13.72 11.13 -21.33
CA PRO A 329 -12.94 12.30 -21.71
C PRO A 329 -13.82 13.49 -21.40
N GLU A 330 -13.33 14.40 -20.54
CA GLU A 330 -14.09 15.57 -20.11
C GLU A 330 -14.83 16.09 -21.33
N ALA A 331 -16.16 15.99 -21.31
CA ALA A 331 -16.97 16.39 -22.44
C ALA A 331 -16.56 17.82 -22.73
N LYS A 332 -15.77 18.03 -23.81
CA LYS A 332 -15.02 19.26 -24.09
C LYS A 332 -15.77 20.41 -23.48
N SER A 333 -15.23 20.95 -22.37
CA SER A 333 -15.89 21.93 -21.49
C SER A 333 -16.90 22.70 -22.30
N VAL A 334 -18.20 22.45 -22.05
CA VAL A 334 -19.29 22.96 -22.89
C VAL A 334 -18.95 24.40 -23.23
N GLU A 335 -18.56 24.61 -24.49
CA GLU A 335 -17.94 25.84 -24.94
C GLU A 335 -18.76 27.00 -24.38
N THR A 336 -18.13 27.87 -23.61
CA THR A 336 -18.88 28.90 -22.91
C THR A 336 -19.67 29.70 -23.96
N PRO A 337 -20.86 30.23 -23.64
CA PRO A 337 -21.61 31.04 -24.61
C PRO A 337 -20.77 32.16 -25.23
N GLN A 338 -19.76 32.65 -24.50
CA GLN A 338 -18.79 33.64 -24.95
C GLN A 338 -17.78 33.07 -25.96
N GLU A 339 -17.18 31.92 -25.69
CA GLU A 339 -16.28 31.23 -26.64
C GLU A 339 -17.01 30.83 -27.91
N ARG A 340 -18.25 30.32 -27.79
CA ARG A 340 -19.09 29.98 -28.94
C ARG A 340 -19.38 31.23 -29.78
N ALA A 341 -19.79 32.32 -29.15
CA ALA A 341 -20.05 33.59 -29.84
C ALA A 341 -18.78 34.18 -30.47
N ALA A 342 -17.61 33.99 -29.85
CA ALA A 342 -16.33 34.43 -30.40
C ALA A 342 -15.93 33.59 -31.63
N ARG A 343 -16.13 32.27 -31.58
CA ARG A 343 -15.91 31.37 -32.72
C ARG A 343 -16.85 31.70 -33.88
N GLU A 344 -18.15 31.88 -33.61
CA GLU A 344 -19.13 32.26 -34.63
C GLU A 344 -18.77 33.59 -35.31
N ARG A 345 -18.35 34.61 -34.55
CA ARG A 345 -17.85 35.87 -35.14
C ARG A 345 -16.60 35.69 -35.99
N ALA A 346 -15.66 34.85 -35.56
CA ALA A 346 -14.46 34.55 -36.33
C ALA A 346 -14.78 33.82 -37.64
N GLU A 347 -15.77 32.91 -37.62
CA GLU A 347 -16.24 32.21 -38.81
C GLU A 347 -16.98 33.13 -39.80
N ASP A 348 -17.83 34.03 -39.30
CA ASP A 348 -18.52 35.01 -40.15
C ASP A 348 -17.55 36.02 -40.79
N ALA A 349 -16.53 36.44 -40.03
CA ALA A 349 -15.45 37.27 -40.54
C ALA A 349 -14.66 36.59 -41.66
N ALA A 350 -14.32 35.31 -41.49
CA ALA A 350 -13.62 34.52 -42.50
C ALA A 350 -14.46 34.30 -43.77
N ARG A 351 -15.80 34.30 -43.64
CA ARG A 351 -16.74 34.21 -44.77
C ARG A 351 -17.02 35.54 -45.45
N GLY A 352 -16.43 36.64 -44.98
CA GLY A 352 -16.65 37.98 -45.53
C GLY A 352 -18.08 38.49 -45.33
N ARG A 353 -18.80 37.96 -44.33
CA ARG A 353 -20.11 38.47 -43.92
C ARG A 353 -19.87 39.53 -42.84
N PHE A 354 -19.67 40.77 -43.27
CA PHE A 354 -19.70 41.93 -42.40
C PHE A 354 -20.76 42.92 -42.87
#